data_AF-A0A2D6G9B8-F1
#
_entry.id   AF-A0A2D6G9B8-F1
#
_cell.length_a   1.000
_cell.length_b   1.000
_cell.length_c   1.000
_cell.angle_alpha   90.00
_cell.angle_beta   90.00
_cell.angle_gamma   90.00
#
_symmetry.space_group_name_H-M   'P 1'
#
loop_
_entity.id
_entity.type
_entity.pdbx_description
1 polymer ?
#
loop_
_entity_poly.entity_id
_entity_poly.type
_entity_poly.pdbx_seq_one_letter_code
_entity_poly.pdbx_strand_id
1 'polypeptide(L)'
;MWLDYPFPIILWRLTLRIFRRAVFRVELWNGNRERLRDHFFTRESLWLWVVKTHWRRRRQFRKLFQEPRFAHLEVVHHRSPRAAKAWLRRVADESRTGAESEADGVRSD
;
A
#
# COMPACT_ATOMS: atom_id res chain seq x y z
N MET A 1 -8.50 -5.96 -4.27
CA MET A 1 -7.20 -5.56 -4.85
C MET A 1 -6.06 -5.85 -3.86
N TRP A 2 -5.11 -6.71 -4.23
CA TRP A 2 -3.92 -7.00 -3.40
C TRP A 2 -2.68 -6.33 -4.00
N LEU A 3 -2.09 -5.38 -3.27
CA LEU A 3 -0.88 -4.68 -3.70
C LEU A 3 0.37 -5.37 -3.13
N ASP A 4 0.87 -6.38 -3.84
CA ASP A 4 2.14 -7.05 -3.51
C ASP A 4 3.31 -6.22 -4.07
N TYR A 5 3.51 -5.03 -3.50
CA TYR A 5 4.62 -4.18 -3.92
C TYR A 5 5.95 -4.89 -3.61
N PRO A 6 6.91 -4.86 -4.56
CA PRO A 6 8.22 -5.45 -4.33
C PRO A 6 8.89 -4.77 -3.14
N PHE A 7 9.53 -5.58 -2.31
CA PHE A 7 10.19 -5.16 -1.07
C PHE A 7 11.01 -3.86 -1.18
N PRO A 8 11.81 -3.63 -2.24
CA PRO A 8 12.57 -2.39 -2.41
C PRO A 8 11.71 -1.14 -2.48
N ILE A 9 10.50 -1.21 -3.06
CA ILE A 9 9.59 -0.06 -3.15
C ILE A 9 9.02 0.30 -1.79
N ILE A 10 8.63 -0.71 -1.01
CA ILE A 10 8.12 -0.52 0.35
C ILE A 10 9.23 0.08 1.21
N LEU A 11 10.43 -0.51 1.13
CA LEU A 11 11.61 -0.05 1.84
C LEU A 11 11.91 1.41 1.52
N TRP A 12 12.06 1.74 0.22
CA TRP A 12 12.36 3.09 -0.26
C TRP A 12 11.33 4.13 0.21
N ARG A 13 10.03 3.82 0.10
CA ARG A 13 8.96 4.72 0.57
C ARG A 13 9.01 4.93 2.07
N LEU A 14 9.29 3.87 2.84
CA LEU A 14 9.44 3.96 4.29
C LEU A 14 10.65 4.82 4.65
N THR A 15 11.79 4.56 4.00
CA THR A 15 13.04 5.31 4.16
C THR A 15 12.82 6.79 3.91
N LEU A 16 12.26 7.14 2.75
CA LEU A 16 11.99 8.53 2.38
C LEU A 16 11.02 9.20 3.36
N ARG A 17 9.95 8.51 3.77
CA ARG A 17 8.97 9.08 4.71
C ARG A 17 9.59 9.38 6.07
N ILE A 18 10.45 8.48 6.54
CA ILE A 18 11.18 8.66 7.79
C ILE A 18 12.23 9.77 7.64
N PHE A 19 13.01 9.75 6.56
CA PHE A 19 14.05 10.74 6.31
C PHE A 19 13.44 12.14 6.20
N ARG A 20 12.33 12.28 5.48
CA ARG A 20 11.58 13.53 5.41
C ARG A 20 11.13 13.98 6.80
N ARG A 21 10.54 13.10 7.63
CA ARG A 21 10.15 13.46 9.00
C ARG A 21 11.34 13.89 9.87
N ALA A 22 12.49 13.25 9.72
CA ALA A 22 13.71 13.60 10.43
C ALA A 22 14.29 14.95 10.00
N VAL A 23 14.34 15.22 8.69
CA VAL A 23 14.81 16.49 8.12
C VAL A 23 13.88 17.64 8.54
N PHE A 24 12.57 17.43 8.48
CA PHE A 24 11.57 18.43 8.87
C PHE A 24 11.33 18.53 10.39
N ARG A 25 12.13 17.85 11.22
CA ARG A 25 12.06 17.83 12.70
C ARG A 25 10.63 17.77 13.26
N VAL A 26 9.80 16.89 12.69
CA VAL A 26 8.43 16.73 13.18
C VAL A 26 8.49 16.07 14.56
N GLU A 27 8.14 16.83 15.58
CA GLU A 27 8.09 16.42 16.98
C GLU A 27 7.15 15.20 17.12
N LEU A 28 7.70 14.06 17.53
CA LEU A 28 6.91 12.84 17.73
C LEU A 28 6.33 12.84 19.15
N TRP A 29 5.44 13.81 19.38
CA TRP A 29 4.61 13.99 20.58
C TRP A 29 5.42 14.26 21.87
N ASN A 30 4.87 15.12 22.72
CA ASN A 30 5.42 15.44 24.05
C ASN A 30 6.78 16.20 24.09
N GLY A 31 7.09 17.05 23.09
CA GLY A 31 8.33 17.85 23.08
C GLY A 31 9.61 17.03 22.93
N ASN A 32 9.48 15.70 22.73
CA ASN A 32 10.62 14.81 22.71
C ASN A 32 11.28 14.86 21.32
N ARG A 33 12.31 15.71 21.20
CA ARG A 33 13.22 15.78 20.04
C ARG A 33 14.24 14.65 20.04
N GLU A 34 13.85 13.46 20.47
CA GLU A 34 14.76 12.34 20.61
C GLU A 34 15.27 11.93 19.23
N ARG A 35 16.47 12.44 18.95
CA ARG A 35 17.56 11.83 18.20
C ARG A 35 17.08 10.73 17.26
N LEU A 36 16.28 11.13 16.27
CA LEU A 36 15.88 10.25 15.16
C LEU A 36 17.11 9.62 14.52
N ARG A 37 18.25 10.33 14.55
CA ARG A 37 19.59 9.85 14.15
C ARG A 37 20.10 8.65 14.98
N ASP A 38 19.88 8.62 16.29
CA ASP A 38 20.36 7.55 17.15
C ASP A 38 19.51 6.31 16.92
N HIS A 39 18.18 6.45 16.93
CA HIS A 39 17.25 5.38 16.52
C HIS A 39 17.40 4.97 15.03
N PHE A 40 18.14 5.73 14.22
CA PHE A 40 18.49 5.38 12.84
C PHE A 40 19.81 4.60 12.73
N PHE A 41 20.72 4.77 13.68
CA PHE A 41 21.98 4.03 13.75
C PHE A 41 21.89 2.77 14.63
N THR A 42 21.07 2.73 15.69
CA THR A 42 20.76 1.49 16.44
C THR A 42 19.78 0.55 15.70
N ARG A 43 19.53 0.84 14.43
CA ARG A 43 18.35 0.47 13.64
C ARG A 43 18.46 -0.86 12.91
N GLU A 44 19.44 -1.71 13.25
CA GLU A 44 19.40 -3.08 12.77
C GLU A 44 18.04 -3.73 13.10
N SER A 45 17.46 -3.42 14.26
CA SER A 45 16.15 -3.93 14.66
C SER A 45 14.99 -3.51 13.75
N LEU A 46 14.91 -2.24 13.31
CA LEU A 46 13.80 -1.79 12.46
C LEU A 46 13.91 -2.35 11.04
N TRP A 47 15.10 -2.34 10.45
CA TRP A 47 15.29 -2.90 9.11
C TRP A 47 15.06 -4.41 9.11
N LEU A 48 15.65 -5.12 10.08
CA LEU A 48 15.40 -6.56 10.28
C LEU A 48 13.93 -6.83 10.57
N TRP A 49 13.26 -5.98 11.35
CA TRP A 49 11.83 -6.10 11.61
C TRP A 49 10.99 -5.87 10.35
N VAL A 50 11.33 -4.88 9.51
CA VAL A 50 10.65 -4.63 8.23
C VAL A 50 10.83 -5.81 7.28
N VAL A 51 12.06 -6.33 7.16
CA VAL A 51 12.36 -7.55 6.38
C VAL A 51 11.54 -8.73 6.91
N LYS A 52 11.67 -9.05 8.20
CA LYS A 52 10.98 -10.18 8.85
C LYS A 52 9.47 -10.08 8.71
N THR A 53 8.91 -8.88 8.93
CA THR A 53 7.48 -8.63 8.84
C THR A 53 6.98 -8.72 7.41
N HIS A 54 7.73 -8.21 6.44
CA HIS A 54 7.37 -8.32 5.02
C HIS A 54 7.31 -9.78 4.58
N TRP A 55 8.35 -10.58 4.85
CA TRP A 55 8.38 -12.00 4.51
C TRP A 55 7.30 -12.80 5.25
N ARG A 56 7.06 -12.51 6.54
CA ARG A 56 6.02 -13.17 7.33
C ARG A 56 4.63 -12.88 6.76
N ARG A 57 4.31 -11.59 6.52
CA ARG A 57 3.02 -11.18 5.95
C ARG A 57 2.82 -11.81 4.58
N ARG A 58 3.83 -11.78 3.71
CA ARG A 58 3.74 -12.39 2.38
C ARG A 58 3.40 -13.87 2.43
N ARG A 59 3.94 -14.62 3.38
CA ARG A 59 3.59 -16.04 3.58
C ARG A 59 2.16 -16.21 4.10
N GLN A 60 1.77 -15.43 5.11
CA GLN A 60 0.42 -15.52 5.70
C GLN A 60 -0.67 -15.20 4.68
N PHE A 61 -0.50 -14.12 3.91
CA PHE A 61 -1.49 -13.72 2.92
C PHE A 61 -1.54 -14.69 1.73
N ARG A 62 -0.42 -15.26 1.31
CA ARG A 62 -0.44 -16.35 0.31
C ARG A 62 -1.25 -17.55 0.77
N LYS A 63 -1.15 -17.93 2.05
CA LYS A 63 -1.95 -19.04 2.62
C LYS A 63 -3.43 -18.68 2.68
N LEU A 64 -3.76 -17.48 3.15
CA LEU A 64 -5.15 -16.99 3.20
C LEU A 64 -5.80 -17.00 1.82
N PHE A 65 -5.11 -16.55 0.76
CA PHE A 65 -5.66 -16.59 -0.60
C PHE A 65 -5.81 -17.99 -1.20
N GLN A 66 -5.20 -19.02 -0.60
CA GLN A 66 -5.37 -20.41 -1.00
C GLN A 66 -6.51 -21.10 -0.24
N GLU A 67 -7.09 -20.44 0.77
CA GLU A 67 -8.21 -21.01 1.52
C GLU A 67 -9.49 -20.98 0.67
N PRO A 68 -10.27 -22.08 0.63
CA PRO A 68 -11.52 -22.16 -0.14
C PRO A 68 -12.52 -21.07 0.22
N ARG A 69 -12.46 -20.58 1.45
CA ARG A 69 -13.29 -19.48 1.95
C ARG A 69 -13.15 -18.20 1.13
N PHE A 70 -12.01 -17.97 0.49
CA PHE A 70 -11.74 -16.79 -0.32
C PHE A 70 -11.78 -17.08 -1.84
N ALA A 71 -12.22 -18.27 -2.25
CA ALA A 71 -12.32 -18.65 -3.66
C ALA A 71 -13.34 -17.79 -4.45
N HIS A 72 -14.30 -17.18 -3.76
CA HIS A 72 -15.27 -16.25 -4.35
C HIS A 72 -14.71 -14.84 -4.56
N LEU A 73 -13.49 -14.54 -4.08
CA LEU A 73 -12.85 -13.24 -4.29
C LEU A 73 -11.99 -13.25 -5.54
N GLU A 74 -12.28 -12.35 -6.46
CA GLU A 74 -11.40 -12.09 -7.59
C GLU A 74 -10.16 -11.30 -7.12
N VAL A 75 -9.06 -12.02 -6.88
CA VAL A 75 -7.81 -11.42 -6.38
C VAL A 75 -7.03 -10.81 -7.55
N VAL A 76 -7.29 -9.54 -7.84
CA VAL A 76 -6.47 -8.78 -8.79
C VAL A 76 -5.10 -8.47 -8.17
N HIS A 77 -4.05 -9.12 -8.68
CA HIS A 77 -2.66 -9.01 -8.21
C HIS A 77 -1.86 -8.06 -9.11
N HIS A 78 -1.64 -6.83 -8.64
CA HIS A 78 -0.79 -5.88 -9.36
C HIS A 78 0.62 -5.85 -8.75
N ARG A 79 1.60 -6.31 -9.54
CA ARG A 79 3.01 -6.35 -9.15
C ARG A 79 3.72 -5.00 -9.24
N SER A 80 3.06 -3.96 -9.79
CA SER A 80 3.66 -2.62 -9.93
C SER A 80 2.67 -1.50 -9.55
N PRO A 81 3.17 -0.39 -8.98
CA PRO A 81 2.35 0.80 -8.72
C PRO A 81 1.73 1.40 -9.97
N ARG A 82 2.42 1.30 -11.11
CA ARG A 82 1.90 1.77 -12.40
C ARG A 82 0.70 0.95 -12.84
N ALA A 83 0.79 -0.39 -12.74
CA ALA A 83 -0.31 -1.28 -13.08
C ALA A 83 -1.53 -1.06 -12.17
N ALA A 84 -1.32 -0.90 -10.85
CA ALA A 84 -2.40 -0.60 -9.92
C ALA A 84 -3.08 0.75 -10.22
N LYS A 85 -2.29 1.78 -10.57
CA LYS A 85 -2.83 3.10 -10.93
C LYS A 85 -3.57 3.08 -12.26
N ALA A 86 -3.11 2.31 -13.25
CA ALA A 86 -3.79 2.13 -14.52
C ALA A 86 -5.13 1.40 -14.35
N TRP A 87 -5.14 0.32 -13.56
CA TRP A 87 -6.38 -0.40 -13.23
C TRP A 87 -7.38 0.48 -12.48
N LEU A 88 -6.93 1.24 -11.48
CA LEU A 88 -7.79 2.20 -10.75
C LEU A 88 -8.43 3.23 -11.68
N ARG A 89 -7.67 3.75 -12.65
CA ARG A 89 -8.21 4.68 -13.66
C ARG A 89 -9.28 4.02 -14.51
N ARG A 90 -9.02 2.83 -15.01
CA ARG A 90 -9.97 2.06 -15.82
C ARG A 90 -11.28 1.80 -15.07
N VAL A 91 -11.21 1.34 -13.82
CA VAL A 91 -12.41 1.10 -13.00
C VAL A 91 -13.16 2.41 -12.75
N ALA A 92 -12.46 3.52 -12.49
CA ALA A 92 -13.08 4.82 -12.27
C ALA A 92 -13.74 5.40 -13.55
N ASP A 93 -13.26 5.02 -14.72
CA ASP A 93 -13.85 5.42 -16.01
C ASP A 93 -15.06 4.54 -16.35
N GLU A 94 -14.97 3.20 -16.18
CA GLU A 94 -16.09 2.25 -16.36
C GLU A 94 -17.27 2.60 -15.43
N SER A 95 -16.99 3.01 -14.19
CA SER A 95 -18.01 3.47 -13.24
C SER A 95 -18.74 4.74 -13.71
N ARG A 96 -18.05 5.60 -14.47
CA ARG A 96 -18.56 6.90 -14.91
C ARG A 96 -19.41 6.74 -16.17
N THR A 97 -18.95 5.93 -17.11
CA THR A 97 -19.71 5.57 -18.32
C THR A 97 -21.00 4.83 -17.97
N GLY A 98 -20.98 3.95 -16.95
CA GLY A 98 -22.19 3.30 -16.46
C GLY A 98 -23.22 4.30 -15.89
N ALA A 99 -22.75 5.27 -15.09
CA ALA A 99 -23.62 6.30 -14.52
C ALA A 99 -24.19 7.28 -15.57
N GLU A 100 -23.42 7.59 -16.62
CA GLU A 100 -23.89 8.43 -17.74
C GLU A 100 -24.92 7.69 -18.61
N SER A 101 -24.70 6.40 -18.88
CA SER A 101 -25.65 5.55 -19.62
C SER A 101 -26.98 5.34 -18.88
N GLU A 102 -26.97 5.31 -17.55
CA GLU A 102 -28.18 5.16 -16.72
C GLU A 102 -28.94 6.49 -16.60
N ALA A 103 -28.23 7.62 -16.64
CA ALA A 103 -28.84 8.95 -16.63
C ALA A 103 -29.54 9.33 -17.96
N ASP A 104 -28.99 8.92 -19.10
CA ASP A 104 -29.61 9.15 -20.42
C ASP A 104 -30.83 8.26 -20.68
N GLY A 105 -30.86 7.05 -20.11
CA GLY A 105 -32.01 6.14 -20.16
C GLY A 105 -33.24 6.65 -19.39
N VAL A 106 -33.05 7.35 -18.28
CA VAL A 106 -34.13 7.89 -17.44
C VAL A 106 -34.78 9.16 -18.03
N ARG A 107 -34.12 9.84 -18.98
CA ARG A 107 -34.64 11.07 -19.59
C ARG A 107 -35.50 10.82 -20.85
N SER A 108 -35.62 9.56 -21.28
CA SER A 108 -36.33 9.18 -22.51
C SER A 108 -37.69 8.48 -22.28
N ASP A 109 -38.11 8.32 -21.03
CA ASP A 109 -39.46 7.89 -20.60
C ASP A 109 -40.27 9.10 -20.08
#